data_AF-A0AAD8LM90-F1
#
_entry.id   AF-A0AAD8LM90-F1
#
_cell.length_a   1.000
_cell.length_b   1.000
_cell.length_c   1.000
_cell.angle_alpha   90.00
_cell.angle_beta   90.00
_cell.angle_gamma   90.00
#
_symmetry.space_group_name_H-M   'P 1'
#
loop_
_entity.id
_entity.type
_entity.pdbx_description
1 polymer ?
#
loop_
_entity_poly.entity_id
_entity_poly.type
_entity_poly.pdbx_seq_one_letter_code
_entity_poly.pdbx_strand_id
1 'polypeptide(L)'
;MEAFSGNLVSDLLDLTTRYLSLLNLRSFLLPLPFCDESLLDRKAVLAKILSNSSSLSRQQLFEVIHSFKREQRAVSSCSVNFNKAYDVTLGGSRKGKHSTRLQNAQPVKRTALRTSTTALTEKLTEELSSMHSPVEIASKLDEVLRGISKSEVVGFVMVIAAEKKNRGKDEEDQQLIPIAGGVVEILDPEEHCLRCIWCDPRLTNKDDSEFGKILLLKLLAHMFDYGYDGTVSSNRLKHASVLNIHGILFPNSIYTFMINGLKFGKHFETQDNGGSHEDTSSNLCRCQRLIETADAELFWGISESRLKNTFYNMRSQLSMIPSEHTMDALQAIVVLYA
;
A
#
# COMPACT_ATOMS: atom_id res chain seq x y z
N MET A 1 25.93 -13.13 12.41
CA MET A 1 24.50 -12.81 12.44
C MET A 1 23.98 -13.21 13.81
N GLU A 2 23.58 -12.26 14.64
CA GLU A 2 22.93 -12.57 15.92
C GLU A 2 21.56 -13.17 15.63
N ALA A 3 21.25 -14.32 16.22
CA ALA A 3 19.95 -14.95 16.08
C ALA A 3 18.96 -14.22 17.01
N PHE A 4 18.11 -13.37 16.44
CA PHE A 4 17.07 -12.69 17.22
C PHE A 4 16.00 -13.69 17.65
N SER A 5 15.80 -13.83 18.97
CA SER A 5 14.88 -14.79 19.59
C SER A 5 13.44 -14.31 19.70
N GLY A 6 13.13 -13.06 19.34
CA GLY A 6 11.78 -12.50 19.49
C GLY A 6 10.75 -13.06 18.50
N ASN A 7 9.47 -12.91 18.82
CA ASN A 7 8.36 -13.22 17.92
C ASN A 7 8.06 -11.97 17.08
N LEU A 8 8.30 -12.03 15.76
CA LEU A 8 8.18 -10.88 14.87
C LEU A 8 6.77 -10.26 14.93
N VAL A 9 5.74 -11.09 14.79
CA VAL A 9 4.34 -10.65 14.79
C VAL A 9 3.99 -9.92 16.08
N SER A 10 4.29 -10.54 17.23
CA SER A 10 4.02 -9.95 18.54
C SER A 10 4.75 -8.62 18.73
N ASP A 11 6.02 -8.54 18.33
CA ASP A 11 6.82 -7.33 18.46
C ASP A 11 6.31 -6.19 17.56
N LEU A 12 5.91 -6.51 16.33
CA LEU A 12 5.33 -5.54 15.41
C LEU A 12 3.98 -5.05 15.92
N LEU A 13 3.10 -5.96 16.37
CA LEU A 13 1.79 -5.60 16.91
C LEU A 13 1.92 -4.73 18.16
N ASP A 14 2.80 -5.07 19.10
CA ASP A 14 3.04 -4.27 20.30
C ASP A 14 3.58 -2.88 19.96
N LEU A 15 4.62 -2.81 19.13
CA LEU A 15 5.23 -1.55 18.69
C LEU A 15 4.20 -0.61 18.05
N THR A 16 3.46 -1.12 17.07
CA THR A 16 2.51 -0.33 16.29
C THR A 16 1.27 0.03 17.11
N THR A 17 0.81 -0.85 18.00
CA THR A 17 -0.34 -0.56 18.88
C THR A 17 0.02 0.52 19.90
N ARG A 18 1.21 0.47 20.51
CA ARG A 18 1.68 1.54 21.40
C ARG A 18 1.73 2.88 20.68
N TYR A 19 2.29 2.92 19.48
CA TYR A 19 2.32 4.13 18.67
C TYR A 19 0.91 4.69 18.38
N LEU A 20 -0.01 3.85 17.90
CA LEU A 20 -1.38 4.26 17.60
C LEU A 20 -2.15 4.71 18.86
N SER A 21 -1.90 4.08 20.01
CA SER A 21 -2.52 4.47 21.29
C SER A 21 -2.13 5.87 21.74
N LEU A 22 -0.88 6.29 21.50
CA LEU A 22 -0.43 7.66 21.80
C LEU A 22 -1.14 8.71 20.94
N LEU A 23 -1.62 8.31 19.75
CA LEU A 23 -2.40 9.15 18.85
C LEU A 23 -3.93 9.03 19.06
N ASN A 24 -4.38 8.24 20.03
CA ASN A 24 -5.81 7.89 20.22
C ASN A 24 -6.46 7.31 18.96
N LEU A 25 -5.72 6.45 18.25
CA LEU A 25 -6.19 5.78 17.05
C LEU A 25 -6.55 4.33 17.33
N ARG A 26 -7.60 3.84 16.66
CA ARG A 26 -8.01 2.43 16.70
C ARG A 26 -7.78 1.78 15.35
N SER A 27 -7.38 0.51 15.35
CA SER A 27 -7.24 -0.31 14.16
C SER A 27 -8.31 -1.40 14.12
N PHE A 28 -8.94 -1.57 12.97
CA PHE A 28 -9.99 -2.56 12.70
C PHE A 28 -9.55 -3.47 11.57
N LEU A 29 -9.90 -4.75 11.66
CA LEU A 29 -9.75 -5.72 10.58
C LEU A 29 -11.13 -6.15 10.12
N LEU A 30 -11.37 -6.01 8.82
CA LEU A 30 -12.59 -6.44 8.15
C LEU A 30 -12.22 -7.65 7.28
N PRO A 31 -12.67 -8.87 7.61
CA PRO A 31 -12.34 -10.05 6.81
C PRO A 31 -12.93 -9.93 5.41
N LEU A 32 -12.21 -10.45 4.41
CA LEU A 32 -12.70 -10.62 3.05
C LEU A 32 -13.32 -12.03 2.89
N PRO A 33 -14.42 -12.17 2.12
CA PRO A 33 -15.15 -11.10 1.45
C PRO A 33 -15.90 -10.16 2.41
N PHE A 34 -15.93 -8.88 2.07
CA PHE A 34 -16.64 -7.84 2.80
C PHE A 34 -17.70 -7.19 1.90
N CYS A 35 -18.96 -7.20 2.36
CA CYS A 35 -20.11 -6.79 1.55
C CYS A 35 -20.88 -5.58 2.08
N ASP A 36 -20.50 -5.04 3.25
CA ASP A 36 -21.23 -3.92 3.87
C ASP A 36 -20.71 -2.57 3.36
N GLU A 37 -21.34 -2.05 2.29
CA GLU A 37 -21.01 -0.73 1.72
C GLU A 37 -21.30 0.44 2.66
N SER A 38 -22.09 0.25 3.74
CA SER A 38 -22.31 1.29 4.74
C SER A 38 -21.06 1.50 5.62
N LEU A 39 -20.25 0.45 5.77
CA LEU A 39 -19.00 0.48 6.52
C LEU A 39 -17.79 0.76 5.63
N LEU A 40 -17.79 0.27 4.39
CA LEU A 40 -16.68 0.44 3.46
C LEU A 40 -17.16 0.82 2.06
N ASP A 41 -17.35 2.13 1.83
CA ASP A 41 -17.67 2.68 0.50
C ASP A 41 -16.45 2.57 -0.43
N ARG A 42 -16.55 1.74 -1.47
CA ARG A 42 -15.47 1.57 -2.47
C ARG A 42 -15.07 2.87 -3.14
N LYS A 43 -15.98 3.82 -3.34
CA LYS A 43 -15.67 5.13 -3.93
C LYS A 43 -14.82 5.98 -2.98
N ALA A 44 -15.11 5.91 -1.68
CA ALA A 44 -14.31 6.57 -0.66
C ALA A 44 -12.90 5.95 -0.56
N VAL A 45 -12.80 4.62 -0.61
CA VAL A 45 -11.51 3.89 -0.64
C VAL A 45 -10.72 4.28 -1.90
N LEU A 46 -11.34 4.26 -3.07
CA LEU A 46 -10.72 4.68 -4.34
C LEU A 46 -10.17 6.10 -4.24
N ALA A 47 -10.97 7.05 -3.74
CA ALA A 47 -10.55 8.43 -3.59
C ALA A 47 -9.32 8.56 -2.68
N LYS A 48 -9.29 7.80 -1.57
CA LYS A 48 -8.14 7.74 -0.65
C LYS A 48 -6.91 7.10 -1.28
N ILE A 49 -7.05 6.05 -2.08
CA ILE A 49 -5.90 5.45 -2.78
C ILE A 49 -5.30 6.46 -3.76
N LEU A 50 -6.14 7.06 -4.61
CA LEU A 50 -5.70 7.99 -5.64
C LEU A 50 -5.15 9.32 -5.07
N SER A 51 -5.58 9.75 -3.88
CA SER A 51 -5.00 10.94 -3.23
C SER A 51 -3.55 10.75 -2.79
N ASN A 52 -3.06 9.51 -2.74
CA ASN A 52 -1.72 9.15 -2.24
C ASN A 52 -0.73 8.71 -3.32
N SER A 53 -1.18 8.55 -4.58
CA SER A 53 -0.40 7.97 -5.68
C SER A 53 0.67 8.93 -6.22
N SER A 54 1.63 9.23 -5.35
CA SER A 54 2.74 10.17 -5.55
C SER A 54 3.79 9.69 -6.55
N SER A 55 3.80 8.40 -6.91
CA SER A 55 4.63 7.87 -7.99
C SER A 55 4.07 8.15 -9.39
N LEU A 56 2.79 8.53 -9.48
CA LEU A 56 2.15 8.88 -10.75
C LEU A 56 2.31 10.37 -11.03
N SER A 57 2.64 10.71 -12.27
CA SER A 57 2.56 12.10 -12.70
C SER A 57 1.10 12.58 -12.68
N ARG A 58 0.88 13.89 -12.53
CA ARG A 58 -0.48 14.47 -12.56
C ARG A 58 -1.25 14.11 -13.82
N GLN A 59 -0.56 14.04 -14.97
CA GLN A 59 -1.16 13.63 -16.23
C GLN A 59 -1.56 12.15 -16.20
N GLN A 60 -0.66 11.27 -15.75
CA GLN A 60 -0.95 9.84 -15.64
C GLN A 60 -2.12 9.58 -14.69
N LEU A 61 -2.16 10.24 -13.53
CA LEU A 61 -3.28 10.15 -12.59
C LEU A 61 -4.60 10.60 -13.22
N PHE A 62 -4.59 11.68 -14.00
CA PHE A 62 -5.78 12.13 -14.73
C PHE A 62 -6.25 11.08 -15.76
N GLU A 63 -5.33 10.46 -16.49
CA GLU A 63 -5.63 9.40 -17.45
C GLU A 63 -6.15 8.12 -16.79
N VAL A 64 -5.62 7.74 -15.61
CA VAL A 64 -6.14 6.63 -14.79
C VAL A 64 -7.58 6.91 -14.38
N ILE A 65 -7.86 8.10 -13.82
CA ILE A 65 -9.21 8.51 -13.41
C ILE A 65 -10.18 8.50 -14.59
N HIS A 66 -9.75 8.99 -15.75
CA HIS A 66 -10.58 9.01 -16.95
C HIS A 66 -10.88 7.59 -17.46
N SER A 67 -9.89 6.70 -17.46
CA SER A 67 -10.05 5.30 -17.85
C SER A 67 -11.05 4.59 -16.95
N PHE A 68 -10.90 4.77 -15.63
CA PHE A 68 -11.82 4.24 -14.62
C PHE A 68 -13.26 4.74 -14.82
N LYS A 69 -13.45 6.03 -15.14
CA LYS A 69 -14.79 6.59 -15.45
C LYS A 69 -15.39 6.03 -16.74
N ARG A 70 -14.58 5.74 -17.77
CA ARG A 70 -15.08 5.13 -19.02
C ARG A 70 -15.57 3.71 -18.78
N GLU A 71 -14.82 2.92 -18.03
CA GLU A 71 -15.19 1.56 -17.64
C GLU A 71 -16.46 1.56 -16.77
N GLN A 72 -16.57 2.47 -15.80
CA GLN A 72 -17.80 2.58 -15.00
C GLN A 72 -19.01 3.06 -15.81
N ARG A 73 -18.84 3.98 -16.78
CA ARG A 73 -19.94 4.43 -17.65
C ARG A 73 -20.44 3.35 -18.60
N ALA A 74 -19.61 2.34 -18.90
CA ALA A 74 -20.07 1.15 -19.60
C ALA A 74 -20.96 0.25 -18.71
N VAL A 75 -20.99 0.47 -17.38
CA VAL A 75 -21.63 -0.43 -16.41
C VAL A 75 -22.73 0.24 -15.55
N SER A 76 -22.71 1.56 -15.23
CA SER A 76 -23.88 2.29 -14.69
C SER A 76 -23.64 3.80 -14.47
N SER A 77 -24.73 4.58 -14.48
CA SER A 77 -24.80 6.04 -14.36
C SER A 77 -25.04 6.51 -12.91
N CYS A 78 -24.03 7.06 -12.21
CA CYS A 78 -24.25 7.99 -11.09
C CYS A 78 -22.96 8.73 -10.64
N SER A 79 -22.79 10.01 -11.02
CA SER A 79 -21.49 10.72 -10.98
C SER A 79 -21.50 12.07 -10.24
N VAL A 80 -21.91 12.13 -8.97
CA VAL A 80 -21.96 13.42 -8.23
C VAL A 80 -20.94 13.53 -7.09
N ASN A 81 -20.56 12.44 -6.42
CA ASN A 81 -19.73 12.52 -5.20
C ASN A 81 -18.21 12.60 -5.43
N PHE A 82 -17.72 12.33 -6.65
CA PHE A 82 -16.29 12.28 -6.95
C PHE A 82 -15.62 13.67 -7.05
N ASN A 83 -16.37 14.70 -7.45
CA ASN A 83 -15.80 16.04 -7.68
C ASN A 83 -15.40 16.74 -6.37
N LYS A 84 -15.97 16.37 -5.22
CA LYS A 84 -15.57 16.96 -3.92
C LYS A 84 -14.20 16.47 -3.43
N ALA A 85 -13.85 15.21 -3.66
CA ALA A 85 -12.51 14.69 -3.33
C ALA A 85 -11.41 15.23 -4.27
N TYR A 86 -11.81 15.59 -5.50
CA TYR A 86 -10.96 16.20 -6.54
C TYR A 86 -10.51 17.64 -6.18
N ASP A 87 -11.36 18.45 -5.54
CA ASP A 87 -11.01 19.83 -5.21
C ASP A 87 -10.05 19.93 -4.00
N VAL A 88 -10.13 18.98 -3.07
CA VAL A 88 -9.23 18.92 -1.88
C VAL A 88 -7.78 18.57 -2.28
N THR A 89 -7.60 17.77 -3.33
CA THR A 89 -6.26 17.35 -3.80
C THR A 89 -5.55 18.39 -4.68
N LEU A 90 -6.29 19.34 -5.28
CA LEU A 90 -5.75 20.37 -6.18
C LEU A 90 -5.55 21.75 -5.54
N GLY A 91 -6.11 21.98 -4.35
CA GLY A 91 -6.07 23.27 -3.66
C GLY A 91 -4.70 23.75 -3.18
N GLY A 92 -3.65 22.92 -3.24
CA GLY A 92 -2.33 23.27 -2.71
C GLY A 92 -1.16 22.74 -3.53
N SER A 93 -0.90 23.29 -4.73
CA SER A 93 0.49 23.54 -5.18
C SER A 93 0.53 24.28 -6.52
N ARG A 94 1.52 25.17 -6.65
CA ARG A 94 1.68 26.18 -7.71
C ARG A 94 1.95 25.59 -9.09
N LYS A 95 1.55 26.35 -10.11
CA LYS A 95 1.68 26.09 -11.55
C LYS A 95 3.12 25.80 -11.97
N GLY A 96 3.38 24.58 -12.46
CA GLY A 96 4.53 24.25 -13.31
C GLY A 96 4.02 23.84 -14.69
N LYS A 97 4.41 24.60 -15.73
CA LYS A 97 4.19 24.24 -17.13
C LYS A 97 5.26 23.22 -17.53
N HIS A 98 4.88 22.02 -17.99
CA HIS A 98 5.79 21.19 -18.77
C HIS A 98 5.11 20.49 -19.95
N SER A 99 5.95 20.32 -20.96
CA SER A 99 5.68 20.09 -22.37
C SER A 99 5.28 18.65 -22.68
N THR A 100 4.27 18.50 -23.55
CA THR A 100 3.80 17.24 -24.14
C THR A 100 4.85 16.59 -25.04
N ARG A 101 5.16 15.31 -24.79
CA ARG A 101 5.65 14.39 -25.83
C ARG A 101 5.07 12.99 -25.59
N LEU A 102 4.07 12.64 -26.41
CA LEU A 102 3.58 11.27 -26.55
C LEU A 102 4.74 10.39 -27.05
N GLN A 103 5.18 9.43 -26.24
CA GLN A 103 6.08 8.38 -26.68
C GLN A 103 5.36 7.03 -26.61
N ASN A 104 5.33 6.36 -27.77
CA ASN A 104 4.97 4.96 -27.90
C ASN A 104 5.84 4.12 -26.96
N ALA A 105 5.21 3.25 -26.16
CA ALA A 105 5.88 2.32 -25.27
C ALA A 105 6.78 1.37 -26.08
N GLN A 106 8.09 1.51 -25.92
CA GLN A 106 9.11 0.62 -26.48
C GLN A 106 9.94 0.01 -25.34
N PRO A 107 10.48 -1.21 -25.53
CA PRO A 107 11.06 -2.08 -24.48
C PRO A 107 12.35 -1.57 -23.80
N VAL A 108 12.84 -0.38 -24.16
CA VAL A 108 14.12 0.20 -23.72
C VAL A 108 14.18 0.44 -22.20
N LYS A 109 13.04 0.67 -21.53
CA LYS A 109 13.00 0.96 -20.09
C LYS A 109 13.28 -0.25 -19.20
N ARG A 110 12.96 -1.47 -19.63
CA ARG A 110 13.13 -2.69 -18.81
C ARG A 110 14.60 -3.05 -18.60
N THR A 111 15.50 -2.66 -19.52
CA THR A 111 16.94 -2.95 -19.41
C THR A 111 17.63 -2.17 -18.29
N ALA A 112 17.21 -0.93 -17.98
CA ALA A 112 17.74 -0.14 -16.85
C ALA A 112 17.44 -0.78 -15.48
N LEU A 113 16.33 -1.51 -15.39
CA LEU A 113 15.92 -2.23 -14.20
C LEU A 113 16.77 -3.49 -13.93
N ARG A 114 17.60 -3.95 -14.89
CA ARG A 114 18.56 -5.04 -14.65
C ARG A 114 19.74 -4.63 -13.78
N THR A 115 20.20 -3.38 -13.91
CA THR A 115 21.42 -2.89 -13.23
C THR A 115 21.14 -2.09 -11.97
N SER A 116 19.88 -1.72 -11.72
CA SER A 116 19.52 -0.96 -10.52
C SER A 116 19.87 -1.72 -9.24
N THR A 117 20.53 -1.01 -8.32
CA THR A 117 20.67 -1.39 -6.92
C THR A 117 19.28 -1.58 -6.29
N THR A 118 19.21 -2.34 -5.20
CA THR A 118 17.98 -2.61 -4.43
C THR A 118 17.41 -1.35 -3.76
N ALA A 119 18.00 -0.17 -3.98
CA ALA A 119 17.57 1.08 -3.40
C ALA A 119 16.67 1.87 -4.37
N LEU A 120 15.43 2.12 -3.96
CA LEU A 120 14.48 3.00 -4.60
C LEU A 120 14.93 4.46 -4.48
N THR A 121 15.11 5.11 -5.62
CA THR A 121 15.36 6.56 -5.76
C THR A 121 14.16 7.21 -6.45
N GLU A 122 13.99 8.53 -6.35
CA GLU A 122 12.86 9.22 -7.02
C GLU A 122 12.83 8.94 -8.53
N LYS A 123 14.00 8.95 -9.19
CA LYS A 123 14.14 8.59 -10.60
C LYS A 123 13.67 7.15 -10.88
N LEU A 124 14.04 6.20 -10.02
CA LEU A 124 13.61 4.82 -10.18
C LEU A 124 12.09 4.68 -9.97
N THR A 125 11.49 5.45 -9.05
CA THR A 125 10.04 5.46 -8.84
C THR A 125 9.29 5.92 -10.08
N GLU A 126 9.79 6.93 -10.80
CA GLU A 126 9.23 7.35 -12.09
C GLU A 126 9.39 6.28 -13.18
N GLU A 127 10.53 5.60 -13.22
CA GLU A 127 10.74 4.49 -14.16
C GLU A 127 9.75 3.35 -13.90
N LEU A 128 9.55 2.97 -12.63
CA LEU A 128 8.62 1.94 -12.19
C LEU A 128 7.15 2.27 -12.50
N SER A 129 6.73 3.52 -12.31
CA SER A 129 5.36 3.94 -12.66
C SER A 129 5.13 3.99 -14.16
N SER A 130 6.18 4.24 -14.93
CA SER A 130 6.12 4.26 -16.40
C SER A 130 6.14 2.88 -17.05
N MET A 131 6.27 1.79 -16.27
CA MET A 131 6.13 0.42 -16.76
C MET A 131 4.68 0.06 -17.08
N HIS A 132 3.72 0.79 -16.51
CA HIS A 132 2.29 0.48 -16.57
C HIS A 132 1.54 1.60 -17.27
N SER A 133 0.67 1.23 -18.18
CA SER A 133 -0.24 2.18 -18.82
C SER A 133 -1.32 2.64 -17.83
N PRO A 134 -1.87 3.86 -17.99
CA PRO A 134 -2.98 4.33 -17.16
C PRO A 134 -4.20 3.40 -17.17
N VAL A 135 -4.43 2.68 -18.29
CA VAL A 135 -5.55 1.74 -18.44
C VAL A 135 -5.31 0.48 -17.60
N GLU A 136 -4.11 -0.09 -17.65
CA GLU A 136 -3.74 -1.24 -16.80
C GLU A 136 -3.86 -0.90 -15.31
N ILE A 137 -3.37 0.28 -14.91
CA ILE A 137 -3.48 0.75 -13.51
C ILE A 137 -4.96 0.87 -13.11
N ALA A 138 -5.80 1.45 -13.95
CA ALA A 138 -7.24 1.59 -13.67
C ALA A 138 -7.93 0.22 -13.56
N SER A 139 -7.65 -0.71 -14.48
CA SER A 139 -8.19 -2.07 -14.48
C SER A 139 -7.79 -2.81 -13.21
N LYS A 140 -6.51 -2.78 -12.82
CA LYS A 140 -6.02 -3.44 -11.59
C LYS A 140 -6.63 -2.85 -10.33
N LEU A 141 -6.82 -1.52 -10.30
CA LEU A 141 -7.49 -0.87 -9.17
C LEU A 141 -8.97 -1.26 -9.09
N ASP A 142 -9.68 -1.40 -10.21
CA ASP A 142 -11.06 -1.90 -10.25
C ASP A 142 -11.14 -3.37 -9.81
N GLU A 143 -10.19 -4.20 -10.26
CA GLU A 143 -10.06 -5.60 -9.82
C GLU A 143 -9.95 -5.70 -8.29
N VAL A 144 -9.07 -4.92 -7.67
CA VAL A 144 -8.90 -4.91 -6.20
C VAL A 144 -10.18 -4.45 -5.50
N LEU A 145 -10.78 -3.34 -5.95
CA LEU A 145 -12.00 -2.79 -5.32
C LEU A 145 -13.21 -3.72 -5.47
N ARG A 146 -13.34 -4.42 -6.59
CA ARG A 146 -14.35 -5.47 -6.76
C ARG A 146 -14.04 -6.70 -5.92
N GLY A 147 -12.76 -7.06 -5.84
CA GLY A 147 -12.21 -8.16 -5.06
C GLY A 147 -12.63 -8.16 -3.61
N ILE A 148 -12.74 -6.99 -2.99
CA ILE A 148 -13.17 -6.85 -1.59
C ILE A 148 -14.50 -7.60 -1.32
N SER A 149 -15.45 -7.61 -2.26
CA SER A 149 -16.76 -8.27 -2.06
C SER A 149 -16.88 -9.66 -2.69
N LYS A 150 -15.83 -10.15 -3.34
CA LYS A 150 -15.86 -11.40 -4.11
C LYS A 150 -15.63 -12.61 -3.20
N SER A 151 -16.53 -13.59 -3.25
CA SER A 151 -16.49 -14.79 -2.39
C SER A 151 -15.20 -15.60 -2.48
N GLU A 152 -14.53 -15.53 -3.63
CA GLU A 152 -13.28 -16.23 -3.92
C GLU A 152 -12.04 -15.52 -3.35
N VAL A 153 -12.18 -14.27 -2.90
CA VAL A 153 -11.07 -13.48 -2.35
C VAL A 153 -11.04 -13.67 -0.84
N VAL A 154 -9.91 -14.18 -0.36
CA VAL A 154 -9.63 -14.36 1.07
C VAL A 154 -8.59 -13.34 1.51
N GLY A 155 -8.76 -12.77 2.70
CA GLY A 155 -7.84 -11.77 3.24
C GLY A 155 -8.55 -10.81 4.17
N PHE A 156 -8.07 -9.56 4.22
CA PHE A 156 -8.67 -8.55 5.07
C PHE A 156 -8.46 -7.13 4.53
N VAL A 157 -9.35 -6.23 4.95
CA VAL A 157 -9.16 -4.80 4.89
C VAL A 157 -8.82 -4.31 6.29
N MET A 158 -7.66 -3.69 6.45
CA MET A 158 -7.30 -3.00 7.69
C MET A 158 -7.68 -1.53 7.58
N VAL A 159 -8.36 -1.00 8.59
CA VAL A 159 -8.71 0.42 8.71
C VAL A 159 -8.18 0.96 10.01
N ILE A 160 -7.41 2.04 9.95
CA ILE A 160 -7.04 2.85 11.12
C ILE A 160 -7.94 4.07 11.13
N ALA A 161 -8.62 4.31 12.24
CA ALA A 161 -9.54 5.41 12.41
C ALA A 161 -9.25 6.23 13.67
N ALA A 162 -9.54 7.52 13.57
CA ALA A 162 -9.52 8.45 14.68
C ALA A 162 -10.94 8.61 15.26
N GLU A 163 -11.04 8.83 16.56
CA GLU A 163 -12.31 9.17 17.20
C GLU A 163 -12.67 10.64 16.94
N LYS A 164 -13.88 10.87 16.46
CA LYS A 164 -14.44 12.23 16.40
C LYS A 164 -14.88 12.65 17.79
N LYS A 165 -14.24 13.68 18.34
CA LYS A 165 -14.68 14.30 19.60
C LYS A 165 -15.97 15.08 19.39
N ASN A 166 -17.12 14.42 19.53
CA ASN A 166 -18.41 15.09 19.59
C ASN A 166 -18.52 15.83 20.92
N ARG A 167 -18.56 17.18 20.87
CA ARG A 167 -18.86 18.01 22.05
C ARG A 167 -20.36 17.86 22.38
N GLY A 168 -20.73 16.87 23.19
CA GLY A 168 -22.00 16.88 23.93
C GLY A 168 -23.04 15.81 23.61
N LYS A 169 -22.67 14.59 23.22
CA LYS A 169 -23.58 13.42 23.23
C LYS A 169 -22.91 12.21 23.87
N ASP A 170 -23.74 11.36 24.46
CA ASP A 170 -23.40 10.12 25.18
C ASP A 170 -22.41 9.23 24.40
N GLU A 171 -21.64 8.40 25.12
CA GLU A 171 -20.58 7.53 24.59
C GLU A 171 -21.03 6.57 23.47
N GLU A 172 -22.33 6.41 23.25
CA GLU A 172 -22.92 5.49 22.26
C GLU A 172 -22.84 5.99 20.81
N ASP A 173 -22.51 7.26 20.55
CA ASP A 173 -22.47 7.87 19.20
C ASP A 173 -21.05 8.33 18.79
N GLN A 174 -20.02 7.55 19.18
CA GLN A 174 -18.62 7.79 18.79
C GLN A 174 -18.43 7.55 17.29
N GLN A 175 -18.50 8.62 16.50
CA GLN A 175 -18.23 8.57 15.07
C GLN A 175 -16.73 8.36 14.82
N LEU A 176 -16.39 7.31 14.06
CA LEU A 176 -15.01 7.01 13.66
C LEU A 176 -14.70 7.63 12.29
N ILE A 177 -13.53 8.25 12.17
CA ILE A 177 -13.04 8.84 10.93
C ILE A 177 -11.90 7.96 10.39
N PRO A 178 -12.08 7.25 9.27
CA PRO A 178 -11.01 6.43 8.70
C PRO A 178 -9.90 7.33 8.16
N ILE A 179 -8.69 7.18 8.68
CA ILE A 179 -7.53 7.99 8.30
C ILE A 179 -6.57 7.23 7.39
N ALA A 180 -6.42 5.92 7.59
CA ALA A 180 -5.47 5.10 6.86
C ALA A 180 -5.94 3.65 6.79
N GLY A 181 -5.28 2.84 5.97
CA GLY A 181 -5.61 1.43 5.84
C GLY A 181 -4.88 0.74 4.70
N GLY A 182 -5.25 -0.51 4.48
CA GLY A 182 -4.75 -1.31 3.38
C GLY A 182 -5.64 -2.51 3.09
N VAL A 183 -5.49 -3.08 1.89
CA VAL A 183 -6.14 -4.33 1.49
C VAL A 183 -5.07 -5.39 1.32
N VAL A 184 -5.26 -6.51 2.00
CA VAL A 184 -4.43 -7.71 1.90
C VAL A 184 -5.29 -8.83 1.34
N GLU A 185 -4.73 -9.53 0.35
CA GLU A 185 -5.29 -10.75 -0.22
C GLU A 185 -4.34 -11.90 0.07
N ILE A 186 -4.90 -13.08 0.34
CA ILE A 186 -4.15 -14.30 0.56
C ILE A 186 -4.25 -15.12 -0.71
N LEU A 187 -3.13 -15.25 -1.41
CA LEU A 187 -3.08 -15.94 -2.70
C LEU A 187 -3.03 -17.44 -2.51
N ASP A 188 -2.28 -17.88 -1.50
CA ASP A 188 -2.12 -19.27 -1.11
C ASP A 188 -1.73 -19.37 0.38
N PRO A 189 -1.56 -20.59 0.95
CA PRO A 189 -1.23 -20.76 2.38
C PRO A 189 0.08 -20.13 2.85
N GLU A 190 0.97 -19.77 1.93
CA GLU A 190 2.30 -19.21 2.16
C GLU A 190 2.37 -17.74 1.74
N GLU A 191 1.65 -17.30 0.70
CA GLU A 191 1.78 -15.98 0.12
C GLU A 191 0.61 -15.03 0.42
N HIS A 192 0.95 -13.89 1.01
CA HIS A 192 0.05 -12.78 1.32
C HIS A 192 0.41 -11.58 0.46
N CYS A 193 -0.50 -11.13 -0.39
CA CYS A 193 -0.29 -10.02 -1.30
C CYS A 193 -0.91 -8.74 -0.75
N LEU A 194 -0.09 -7.69 -0.59
CA LEU A 194 -0.57 -6.36 -0.26
C LEU A 194 -1.05 -5.67 -1.55
N ARG A 195 -2.37 -5.53 -1.68
CA ARG A 195 -3.02 -5.00 -2.88
C ARG A 195 -3.15 -3.48 -2.87
N CYS A 196 -3.34 -2.87 -1.71
CA CYS A 196 -3.55 -1.43 -1.57
C CYS A 196 -3.06 -0.93 -0.21
N ILE A 197 -2.54 0.30 -0.18
CA ILE A 197 -2.31 1.07 1.05
C ILE A 197 -2.79 2.50 0.80
N TRP A 198 -3.51 3.07 1.75
CA TRP A 198 -3.86 4.49 1.75
C TRP A 198 -3.63 5.11 3.12
N CYS A 199 -3.38 6.41 3.13
CA CYS A 199 -3.25 7.23 4.32
C CYS A 199 -3.83 8.64 4.05
N ASP A 200 -4.09 9.44 5.07
CA ASP A 200 -4.30 10.86 4.83
C ASP A 200 -2.96 11.48 4.40
N PRO A 201 -2.86 12.18 3.25
CA PRO A 201 -1.59 12.70 2.74
C PRO A 201 -0.83 13.59 3.74
N ARG A 202 -1.56 14.22 4.68
CA ARG A 202 -0.98 15.06 5.75
C ARG A 202 -0.13 14.26 6.74
N LEU A 203 -0.37 12.95 6.86
CA LEU A 203 0.38 12.05 7.75
C LEU A 203 1.56 11.36 7.06
N THR A 204 1.72 11.52 5.74
CA THR A 204 2.77 10.86 4.96
C THR A 204 3.65 11.88 4.23
N ASN A 205 4.08 12.91 4.95
CA ASN A 205 5.01 13.89 4.40
C ASN A 205 6.35 13.21 4.04
N LYS A 206 7.08 13.75 3.05
CA LYS A 206 8.38 13.22 2.63
C LYS A 206 9.44 13.33 3.72
N ASP A 207 9.39 14.41 4.50
CA ASP A 207 10.38 14.71 5.55
C ASP A 207 10.12 13.94 6.85
N ASP A 208 8.86 13.61 7.12
CA ASP A 208 8.43 12.81 8.26
C ASP A 208 7.45 11.72 7.81
N SER A 209 7.99 10.52 7.67
CA SER A 209 7.30 9.33 7.18
C SER A 209 6.97 8.33 8.29
N GLU A 210 7.12 8.72 9.55
CA GLU A 210 6.98 7.81 10.70
C GLU A 210 5.64 7.07 10.68
N PHE A 211 4.53 7.79 10.55
CA PHE A 211 3.19 7.18 10.52
C PHE A 211 3.04 6.16 9.39
N GLY A 212 3.58 6.46 8.20
CA GLY A 212 3.56 5.54 7.06
C GLY A 212 4.34 4.25 7.33
N LYS A 213 5.47 4.34 8.03
CA LYS A 213 6.25 3.16 8.46
C LYS A 213 5.42 2.32 9.44
N ILE A 214 4.79 2.96 10.42
CA ILE A 214 3.93 2.28 11.41
C ILE A 214 2.75 1.58 10.73
N LEU A 215 2.10 2.23 9.76
CA LEU A 215 1.01 1.65 8.98
C LEU A 215 1.45 0.37 8.25
N LEU A 216 2.59 0.41 7.54
CA LEU A 216 3.11 -0.74 6.82
C LEU A 216 3.49 -1.88 7.77
N LEU A 217 4.16 -1.56 8.89
CA LEU A 217 4.54 -2.55 9.90
C LEU A 217 3.30 -3.21 10.53
N LYS A 218 2.22 -2.44 10.77
CA LYS A 218 0.95 -2.97 11.29
C LYS A 218 0.28 -3.91 10.29
N LEU A 219 0.25 -3.52 9.01
CA LEU A 219 -0.25 -4.38 7.92
C LEU A 219 0.53 -5.69 7.86
N LEU A 220 1.87 -5.63 7.83
CA LEU A 220 2.71 -6.82 7.78
C LEU A 220 2.52 -7.72 9.00
N ALA A 221 2.38 -7.13 10.20
CA ALA A 221 2.10 -7.89 11.40
C ALA A 221 0.81 -8.71 11.24
N HIS A 222 -0.27 -8.07 10.78
CA HIS A 222 -1.52 -8.77 10.53
C HIS A 222 -1.44 -9.74 9.36
N MET A 223 -0.69 -9.46 8.30
CA MET A 223 -0.47 -10.42 7.20
C MET A 223 0.11 -11.74 7.74
N PHE A 224 1.12 -11.66 8.63
CA PHE A 224 1.74 -12.85 9.20
C PHE A 224 0.94 -13.48 10.35
N ASP A 225 0.07 -12.72 11.02
CA ASP A 225 -0.81 -13.23 12.08
C ASP A 225 -2.12 -13.84 11.56
N TYR A 226 -2.59 -13.38 10.40
CA TYR A 226 -3.91 -13.74 9.89
C TYR A 226 -3.97 -15.22 9.58
N GLY A 227 -4.93 -15.90 10.21
CA GLY A 227 -5.30 -17.27 9.92
C GLY A 227 -6.53 -17.32 9.04
N TYR A 228 -6.59 -18.28 8.14
CA TYR A 228 -7.80 -18.61 7.40
C TYR A 228 -8.00 -20.13 7.36
N ASP A 229 -9.26 -20.55 7.15
CA ASP A 229 -9.65 -21.96 7.16
C ASP A 229 -8.86 -22.75 6.11
N GLY A 230 -8.14 -23.79 6.56
CA GLY A 230 -7.29 -24.63 5.72
C GLY A 230 -5.78 -24.39 5.87
N THR A 231 -5.35 -23.35 6.59
CA THR A 231 -3.93 -23.16 6.93
C THR A 231 -3.51 -24.06 8.09
N VAL A 232 -2.40 -24.77 7.92
CA VAL A 232 -1.75 -25.45 9.04
C VAL A 232 -1.15 -24.37 9.93
N SER A 233 -1.54 -24.32 11.20
CA SER A 233 -1.17 -23.27 12.18
C SER A 233 0.34 -23.12 12.38
N SER A 234 1.14 -24.06 11.86
CA SER A 234 2.59 -24.10 11.93
C SER A 234 3.30 -23.69 10.63
N ASN A 235 2.63 -23.02 9.69
CA ASN A 235 3.27 -22.70 8.41
C ASN A 235 4.43 -21.71 8.63
N ARG A 236 5.67 -22.20 8.49
CA ARG A 236 6.91 -21.45 8.80
C ARG A 236 7.40 -20.58 7.65
N LEU A 237 6.77 -20.67 6.49
CA LEU A 237 7.22 -20.08 5.23
C LEU A 237 6.21 -19.06 4.71
N LYS A 238 5.80 -18.12 5.57
CA LYS A 238 4.95 -17.02 5.12
C LYS A 238 5.77 -15.97 4.35
N HIS A 239 5.19 -15.47 3.27
CA HIS A 239 5.75 -14.44 2.40
C HIS A 239 4.77 -13.28 2.27
N ALA A 240 5.32 -12.07 2.23
CA ALA A 240 4.58 -10.86 1.87
C ALA A 240 5.03 -10.41 0.49
N SER A 241 4.09 -10.20 -0.43
CA SER A 241 4.36 -9.76 -1.79
C SER A 241 3.56 -8.52 -2.17
N VAL A 242 4.08 -7.73 -3.13
CA VAL A 242 3.43 -6.55 -3.69
C VAL A 242 3.75 -6.49 -5.19
N LEU A 243 2.74 -6.62 -6.04
CA LEU A 243 2.91 -6.32 -7.47
C LEU A 243 3.28 -4.84 -7.64
N ASN A 244 4.22 -4.53 -8.55
CA ASN A 244 4.65 -3.15 -8.78
C ASN A 244 3.49 -2.23 -9.15
N ILE A 245 2.50 -2.72 -9.92
CA ILE A 245 1.32 -1.96 -10.30
C ILE A 245 0.47 -1.51 -9.10
N HIS A 246 0.48 -2.28 -8.00
CA HIS A 246 -0.11 -1.88 -6.73
C HIS A 246 0.81 -0.95 -5.95
N GLY A 247 2.11 -1.28 -5.87
CA GLY A 247 3.11 -0.52 -5.12
C GLY A 247 3.22 0.95 -5.55
N ILE A 248 3.11 1.26 -6.85
CA ILE A 248 3.15 2.64 -7.36
C ILE A 248 1.93 3.49 -6.95
N LEU A 249 0.88 2.87 -6.40
CA LEU A 249 -0.28 3.58 -5.87
C LEU A 249 -0.14 3.93 -4.39
N PHE A 250 0.83 3.33 -3.69
CA PHE A 250 1.07 3.58 -2.27
C PHE A 250 1.63 4.99 -2.06
N PRO A 251 1.50 5.58 -0.85
CA PRO A 251 2.29 6.75 -0.48
C PRO A 251 3.79 6.48 -0.73
N ASN A 252 4.50 7.39 -1.40
CA ASN A 252 5.89 7.17 -1.81
C ASN A 252 6.82 6.91 -0.62
N SER A 253 6.56 7.54 0.53
CA SER A 253 7.30 7.26 1.75
C SER A 253 7.17 5.81 2.22
N ILE A 254 5.98 5.21 2.08
CA ILE A 254 5.73 3.81 2.40
C ILE A 254 6.39 2.90 1.37
N TYR A 255 6.24 3.19 0.09
CA TYR A 255 6.81 2.38 -0.98
C TYR A 255 8.35 2.37 -0.93
N THR A 256 8.95 3.53 -0.67
CA THR A 256 10.39 3.69 -0.45
C THR A 256 10.82 2.96 0.81
N PHE A 257 10.08 3.05 1.92
CA PHE A 257 10.43 2.34 3.15
C PHE A 257 10.36 0.82 3.01
N MET A 258 9.37 0.31 2.28
CA MET A 258 9.24 -1.12 1.98
C MET A 258 10.49 -1.66 1.26
N ILE A 259 10.96 -0.96 0.23
CA ILE A 259 12.10 -1.40 -0.57
C ILE A 259 13.43 -1.08 0.14
N ASN A 260 13.61 0.15 0.63
CA ASN A 260 14.89 0.62 1.17
C ASN A 260 15.09 0.26 2.64
N GLY A 261 14.04 0.34 3.45
CA GLY A 261 14.07 0.05 4.88
C GLY A 261 13.92 -1.44 5.13
N LEU A 262 12.78 -2.02 4.71
CA LEU A 262 12.45 -3.42 4.95
C LEU A 262 13.12 -4.39 3.97
N LYS A 263 13.82 -3.88 2.95
CA LYS A 263 14.59 -4.69 1.98
C LYS A 263 13.71 -5.73 1.28
N PHE A 264 12.53 -5.33 0.82
CA PHE A 264 11.76 -6.17 -0.08
C PHE A 264 12.57 -6.46 -1.35
N GLY A 265 12.66 -7.74 -1.69
CA GLY A 265 13.44 -8.27 -2.79
C GLY A 265 12.72 -8.00 -4.11
N LYS A 266 13.49 -7.74 -5.16
CA LYS A 266 12.97 -7.49 -6.50
C LYS A 266 12.80 -8.81 -7.24
N HIS A 267 11.59 -9.10 -7.70
CA HIS A 267 11.28 -10.33 -8.40
C HIS A 267 10.48 -10.09 -9.69
N PHE A 268 10.50 -11.09 -10.56
CA PHE A 268 9.76 -11.09 -11.81
C PHE A 268 9.12 -12.45 -11.97
N GLU A 269 7.88 -12.47 -12.40
CA GLU A 269 7.14 -13.68 -12.75
C GLU A 269 6.47 -13.50 -14.12
N THR A 270 5.98 -14.60 -14.68
CA THR A 270 5.25 -14.63 -15.95
C THR A 270 4.02 -15.50 -15.76
N GLN A 271 3.03 -15.41 -16.65
CA GLN A 271 1.79 -16.18 -16.50
C GLN A 271 2.05 -17.70 -16.45
N ASP A 272 3.04 -18.15 -17.21
CA ASP A 272 3.40 -19.58 -17.31
C ASP A 272 4.50 -20.01 -16.33
N ASN A 273 5.12 -19.06 -15.61
CA ASN A 273 6.25 -19.36 -14.73
C ASN A 273 6.28 -18.37 -13.55
N GLY A 274 5.63 -18.77 -12.46
CA GLY A 274 5.80 -18.16 -11.13
C GLY A 274 7.15 -18.48 -10.49
N GLY A 275 7.89 -19.48 -11.00
CA GLY A 275 9.26 -19.78 -10.60
C GLY A 275 9.47 -20.13 -9.13
N SER A 276 10.73 -20.31 -8.74
CA SER A 276 11.15 -20.35 -7.34
C SER A 276 12.05 -19.15 -7.09
N HIS A 277 11.67 -18.33 -6.12
CA HIS A 277 12.38 -17.10 -5.80
C HIS A 277 13.37 -17.31 -4.65
N GLU A 278 14.56 -16.76 -4.82
CA GLU A 278 15.57 -16.73 -3.77
C GLU A 278 15.35 -15.47 -2.93
N ASP A 279 15.02 -15.64 -1.66
CA ASP A 279 14.76 -14.54 -0.73
C ASP A 279 16.07 -14.02 -0.09
N THR A 280 17.03 -13.57 -0.90
CA THR A 280 18.31 -13.04 -0.41
C THR A 280 18.44 -11.54 -0.62
N SER A 281 18.98 -10.83 0.38
CA SER A 281 19.21 -9.38 0.30
C SER A 281 20.47 -8.99 -0.48
N SER A 282 21.40 -9.94 -0.65
CA SER A 282 22.73 -9.70 -1.21
C SER A 282 22.86 -10.08 -2.68
N ASN A 283 22.06 -11.06 -3.15
CA ASN A 283 22.16 -11.57 -4.51
C ASN A 283 20.88 -11.31 -5.29
N LEU A 284 21.04 -11.01 -6.58
CA LEU A 284 19.91 -10.88 -7.48
C LEU A 284 19.25 -12.25 -7.68
N CYS A 285 17.92 -12.28 -7.59
CA CYS A 285 17.18 -13.51 -7.80
C CYS A 285 17.31 -13.96 -9.26
N ARG A 286 17.41 -15.29 -9.48
CA ARG A 286 17.50 -15.89 -10.82
C ARG A 286 16.32 -15.51 -11.73
N CYS A 287 15.17 -15.18 -11.14
CA CYS A 287 13.99 -14.72 -11.89
C CYS A 287 14.23 -13.40 -12.64
N GLN A 288 15.30 -12.65 -12.34
CA GLN A 288 15.65 -11.43 -13.07
C GLN A 288 15.91 -11.68 -14.58
N ARG A 289 16.22 -12.92 -14.97
CA ARG A 289 16.29 -13.31 -16.40
C ARG A 289 14.96 -13.11 -17.13
N LEU A 290 13.83 -13.19 -16.41
CA LEU A 290 12.48 -13.07 -16.97
C LEU A 290 12.14 -11.64 -17.39
N ILE A 291 12.88 -10.62 -16.95
CA ILE A 291 12.60 -9.21 -17.27
C ILE A 291 12.47 -8.88 -18.78
N GLU A 292 13.07 -9.71 -19.64
CA GLU A 292 13.02 -9.57 -21.10
C GLU A 292 11.77 -10.20 -21.73
N THR A 293 11.01 -11.02 -20.99
CA THR A 293 9.77 -11.56 -21.52
C THR A 293 8.69 -10.48 -21.56
N ALA A 294 7.79 -10.59 -22.54
CA ALA A 294 6.79 -9.56 -22.78
C ALA A 294 5.80 -9.46 -21.61
N ASP A 295 5.43 -10.62 -21.06
CA ASP A 295 4.46 -10.84 -19.99
C ASP A 295 5.07 -10.82 -18.58
N ALA A 296 6.34 -10.41 -18.44
CA ALA A 296 6.99 -10.32 -17.13
C ALA A 296 6.30 -9.28 -16.23
N GLU A 297 5.79 -9.73 -15.09
CA GLU A 297 5.25 -8.89 -14.03
C GLU A 297 6.33 -8.68 -12.95
N LEU A 298 6.58 -7.42 -12.61
CA LEU A 298 7.48 -7.05 -11.53
C LEU A 298 6.73 -7.06 -10.20
N PHE A 299 7.29 -7.72 -9.19
CA PHE A 299 6.80 -7.67 -7.83
C PHE A 299 7.92 -7.57 -6.80
N TRP A 300 7.54 -7.18 -5.58
CA TRP A 300 8.42 -7.05 -4.44
C TRP A 300 8.03 -8.06 -3.37
N GLY A 301 8.98 -8.86 -2.89
CA GLY A 301 8.69 -9.97 -1.97
C GLY A 301 9.64 -10.02 -0.78
N ILE A 302 9.15 -10.51 0.36
CA ILE A 302 9.99 -10.84 1.52
C ILE A 302 9.39 -12.01 2.31
N SER A 303 10.22 -12.96 2.75
CA SER A 303 9.78 -13.97 3.72
C SER A 303 9.69 -13.37 5.13
N GLU A 304 8.82 -13.95 5.97
CA GLU A 304 8.73 -13.60 7.39
C GLU A 304 10.09 -13.70 8.08
N SER A 305 10.86 -14.75 7.77
CA SER A 305 12.18 -15.00 8.34
C SER A 305 13.20 -13.90 8.01
N ARG A 306 13.20 -13.40 6.76
CA ARG A 306 14.07 -12.29 6.36
C ARG A 306 13.58 -10.98 6.93
N LEU A 307 12.27 -10.73 6.91
CA LEU A 307 11.69 -9.54 7.51
C LEU A 307 12.05 -9.45 8.99
N LYS A 308 12.03 -10.58 9.71
CA LYS A 308 12.44 -10.66 11.12
C LYS A 308 13.84 -10.07 11.31
N ASN A 309 14.81 -10.58 10.56
CA ASN A 309 16.19 -10.12 10.66
C ASN A 309 16.33 -8.64 10.26
N THR A 310 15.67 -8.21 9.17
CA THR A 310 15.72 -6.81 8.74
C THR A 310 15.12 -5.89 9.79
N PHE A 311 13.95 -6.23 10.33
CA PHE A 311 13.25 -5.46 11.36
C PHE A 311 14.12 -5.27 12.60
N TYR A 312 14.71 -6.33 13.15
CA TYR A 312 15.53 -6.19 14.36
C TYR A 312 16.80 -5.36 14.13
N ASN A 313 17.38 -5.40 12.93
CA ASN A 313 18.53 -4.57 12.58
C ASN A 313 18.21 -3.06 12.50
N MET A 314 16.97 -2.72 12.14
CA MET A 314 16.53 -1.32 11.99
C MET A 314 15.61 -0.84 13.10
N ARG A 315 15.22 -1.70 14.05
CA ARG A 315 14.24 -1.40 15.09
C ARG A 315 14.60 -0.16 15.91
N SER A 316 15.89 0.03 16.21
CA SER A 316 16.40 1.20 16.94
C SER A 316 16.28 2.51 16.17
N GLN A 317 16.07 2.47 14.85
CA GLN A 317 15.88 3.64 13.98
C GLN A 317 14.40 3.97 13.79
N LEU A 318 13.48 3.12 14.26
CA LEU A 318 12.06 3.39 14.25
C LEU A 318 11.73 4.28 15.44
N SER A 319 11.08 5.40 15.17
CA SER A 319 10.55 6.24 16.23
C SER A 319 9.30 5.57 16.83
N MET A 320 9.27 5.56 18.16
CA MET A 320 8.24 4.89 18.97
C MET A 320 7.24 5.89 19.54
N ILE A 321 7.51 7.19 19.36
CA ILE A 321 6.74 8.30 19.90
C ILE A 321 6.36 9.17 18.71
N PRO A 322 5.06 9.44 18.49
CA PRO A 322 4.63 10.29 17.40
C PRO A 322 5.30 11.65 17.45
N SER A 323 5.82 12.09 16.32
CA SER A 323 6.33 13.45 16.17
C SER A 323 5.25 14.51 16.42
N GLU A 324 5.67 15.71 16.81
CA GLU A 324 4.76 16.87 16.95
C GLU A 324 4.01 17.15 15.64
N HIS A 325 4.70 17.05 14.50
CA HIS A 325 4.10 17.16 13.18
C HIS A 325 2.97 16.14 12.96
N THR A 326 3.18 14.87 13.32
CA THR A 326 2.16 13.82 13.18
C THR A 326 0.95 14.10 14.08
N MET A 327 1.19 14.54 15.31
CA MET A 327 0.13 14.92 16.25
C MET A 327 -0.69 16.10 15.74
N ASP A 328 -0.04 17.17 15.26
CA ASP A 328 -0.68 18.36 14.71
C ASP A 328 -1.49 18.04 13.44
N ALA A 329 -0.90 17.26 12.54
CA ALA A 329 -1.57 16.81 11.32
C ALA A 329 -2.83 15.98 11.65
N LEU A 330 -2.74 15.07 12.62
CA LEU A 330 -3.89 14.29 13.06
C LEU A 330 -4.96 15.17 13.70
N GLN A 331 -4.58 16.11 14.56
CA GLN A 331 -5.52 17.05 15.17
C GLN A 331 -6.24 17.87 14.10
N ALA A 332 -5.53 18.34 13.06
CA ALA A 332 -6.12 19.05 11.93
C ALA A 332 -7.06 18.17 11.10
N ILE A 333 -6.73 16.88 10.91
CA ILE A 333 -7.63 15.90 10.28
C ILE A 333 -8.92 15.81 11.07
N VAL A 334 -8.84 15.51 12.36
CA VAL A 334 -10.01 15.29 13.21
C VAL A 334 -10.91 16.53 13.26
N VAL A 335 -10.33 17.74 13.32
CA VAL A 335 -11.09 19.00 13.30
C VAL A 335 -11.81 19.23 11.97
N LEU A 336 -11.21 18.90 10.81
CA LEU A 336 -11.89 19.07 9.52
C LEU A 336 -13.10 18.15 9.33
N TYR A 337 -13.09 17.00 9.99
CA TYR A 337 -14.18 16.02 9.93
C TYR A 337 -15.15 16.14 11.13
N ALA A 338 -14.89 17.06 12.06
CA ALA A 338 -15.74 17.36 13.21
C ALA A 338 -16.95 18.23 12.81
#